data_AF-A0A0R0BZS4-F1
#
_entry.id   AF-A0A0R0BZS4-F1
#
_cell.length_a   1.000
_cell.length_b   1.000
_cell.length_c   1.000
_cell.angle_alpha   90.00
_cell.angle_beta   90.00
_cell.angle_gamma   90.00
#
_symmetry.space_group_name_H-M   'P 1'
#
loop_
_entity.id
_entity.type
_entity.pdbx_description
1 polymer ?
#
loop_
_entity_poly.entity_id
_entity_poly.type
_entity_poly.pdbx_seq_one_letter_code
_entity_poly.pdbx_strand_id
1 'polypeptide(L)'
;MDPSQVRVRIALPQGVELDVASARLNLEVSSDGHSQREALPLVLINKEKGTRSPGVFRSDMPVVIYQLRLDETGQQSMRRLRQELMRPGQKTIAMSVDAPFAGLPSGTREVTFWVDTKLSLVDTWMPLIDGATVKVSWS
;
A
#
# COMPACT_ATOMS: atom_id res chain seq x y z
N MET A 1 -6.62 12.11 -12.74
CA MET A 1 -6.01 10.87 -12.22
C MET A 1 -6.53 9.68 -13.00
N ASP A 2 -5.63 8.96 -13.69
CA ASP A 2 -5.95 7.70 -14.37
C ASP A 2 -5.75 6.52 -13.38
N PRO A 3 -6.78 5.72 -13.08
CA PRO A 3 -6.67 4.57 -12.19
C PRO A 3 -5.58 3.56 -12.60
N SER A 4 -5.30 3.43 -13.89
CA SER A 4 -4.29 2.51 -14.41
C SER A 4 -2.86 2.88 -13.99
N GLN A 5 -2.67 4.13 -13.55
CA GLN A 5 -1.39 4.69 -13.14
C GLN A 5 -1.12 4.55 -11.64
N VAL A 6 -2.11 4.19 -10.84
CA VAL A 6 -1.95 4.02 -9.40
C VAL A 6 -0.99 2.87 -9.12
N ARG A 7 0.01 3.11 -8.28
CA ARG A 7 1.01 2.11 -7.86
C ARG A 7 1.13 2.09 -6.36
N VAL A 8 1.34 0.90 -5.82
CA VAL A 8 1.69 0.71 -4.41
C VAL A 8 3.00 -0.07 -4.37
N ARG A 9 3.92 0.36 -3.51
CA ARG A 9 5.16 -0.36 -3.21
C ARG A 9 5.12 -0.78 -1.77
N ILE A 10 5.35 -2.07 -1.53
CA ILE A 10 5.46 -2.63 -0.20
C ILE A 10 6.83 -3.26 -0.09
N ALA A 11 7.65 -2.80 0.85
CA ALA A 11 8.94 -3.41 1.14
C ALA A 11 8.83 -4.21 2.43
N LEU A 12 9.23 -5.47 2.37
CA LEU A 12 9.22 -6.41 3.50
C LEU A 12 10.62 -6.99 3.71
N PRO A 13 11.02 -7.36 4.94
CA PRO A 13 12.29 -8.02 5.19
C PRO A 13 12.37 -9.33 4.41
N GLN A 14 13.56 -9.73 3.99
CA GLN A 14 13.74 -11.03 3.33
C GLN A 14 13.20 -12.18 4.19
N GLY A 15 12.47 -13.10 3.55
CA GLY A 15 11.81 -14.23 4.21
C GLY A 15 10.37 -13.96 4.65
N VAL A 16 9.95 -12.69 4.75
CA VAL A 16 8.54 -12.32 4.96
C VAL A 16 7.82 -12.29 3.62
N GLU A 17 6.68 -12.97 3.55
CA GLU A 17 5.88 -13.06 2.33
C GLU A 17 4.60 -12.25 2.42
N LEU A 18 4.34 -11.41 1.41
CA LEU A 18 3.08 -10.69 1.25
C LEU A 18 2.02 -11.62 0.64
N ASP A 19 0.82 -11.66 1.22
CA ASP A 19 -0.38 -12.17 0.55
C ASP A 19 -0.90 -11.12 -0.43
N VAL A 20 -0.41 -11.20 -1.67
CA VAL A 20 -0.80 -10.29 -2.74
C VAL A 20 -2.30 -10.42 -3.07
N ALA A 21 -2.87 -11.63 -2.99
CA ALA A 21 -4.25 -11.86 -3.38
C ALA A 21 -5.24 -11.11 -2.46
N SER A 22 -4.87 -10.94 -1.19
CA SER A 22 -5.63 -10.19 -0.19
C SER A 22 -5.19 -8.74 -0.03
N ALA A 23 -4.14 -8.29 -0.74
CA ALA A 23 -3.65 -6.92 -0.64
C ALA A 23 -4.64 -5.91 -1.23
N ARG A 24 -4.96 -4.84 -0.49
CA ARG A 24 -5.92 -3.80 -0.89
C ARG A 24 -5.36 -2.40 -0.65
N LEU A 25 -5.67 -1.47 -1.56
CA LEU A 25 -5.54 -0.04 -1.32
C LEU A 25 -6.92 0.49 -0.90
N ASN A 26 -7.04 0.96 0.32
CA ASN A 26 -8.26 1.57 0.81
C ASN A 26 -8.22 3.07 0.59
N LEU A 27 -9.27 3.58 -0.03
CA LEU A 27 -9.49 5.02 -0.18
C LEU A 27 -10.83 5.38 0.41
N GLU A 28 -10.81 6.40 1.26
CA GLU A 28 -12.00 7.02 1.81
C GLU A 28 -12.06 8.47 1.39
N VAL A 29 -13.20 8.88 0.88
CA VAL A 29 -13.50 10.25 0.48
C VAL A 29 -14.70 10.69 1.30
N SER A 30 -14.53 11.77 2.05
CA SER A 30 -15.57 12.34 2.90
C SER A 30 -15.88 13.77 2.48
N SER A 31 -17.15 14.13 2.35
CA SER A 31 -17.68 15.44 1.97
C SER A 31 -19.02 15.68 2.65
N ASP A 32 -19.23 16.85 3.28
CA ASP A 32 -20.53 17.35 3.77
C ASP A 32 -21.45 16.26 4.40
N GLY A 33 -20.90 15.49 5.34
CA GLY A 33 -21.63 14.46 6.10
C GLY A 33 -21.76 13.09 5.41
N HIS A 34 -21.25 12.92 4.19
CA HIS A 34 -21.16 11.63 3.49
C HIS A 34 -19.71 11.16 3.42
N SER A 35 -19.46 9.89 3.71
CA SER A 35 -18.19 9.22 3.43
C SER A 35 -18.41 8.01 2.53
N GLN A 36 -17.56 7.87 1.51
CA GLN A 36 -17.48 6.68 0.69
C GLN A 36 -16.10 6.08 0.83
N ARG A 37 -16.05 4.81 1.21
CA ARG A 37 -14.82 4.02 1.28
C ARG A 37 -14.88 2.90 0.26
N GLU A 38 -13.83 2.73 -0.52
CA GLU A 38 -13.64 1.54 -1.37
C GLU A 38 -12.34 0.83 -1.00
N ALA A 39 -12.40 -0.49 -0.95
CA ALA A 39 -11.23 -1.36 -0.91
C ALA A 39 -10.86 -1.73 -2.35
N LEU A 40 -9.73 -1.21 -2.84
CA LEU A 40 -9.30 -1.38 -4.22
C LEU A 40 -8.33 -2.58 -4.32
N PRO A 41 -8.73 -3.69 -4.97
CA PRO A 41 -7.85 -4.84 -5.14
C PRO A 41 -6.57 -4.52 -5.93
N LEU A 42 -5.49 -5.12 -5.45
CA LEU A 42 -4.14 -4.97 -5.99
C LEU A 42 -3.67 -6.25 -6.66
N VAL A 43 -2.82 -6.11 -7.67
CA VAL A 43 -2.15 -7.21 -8.35
C VAL A 43 -0.66 -6.91 -8.49
N LEU A 44 0.17 -7.94 -8.37
CA LEU A 44 1.62 -7.85 -8.53
C LEU A 44 1.98 -7.48 -9.97
N ILE A 45 2.88 -6.51 -10.12
CA ILE A 45 3.51 -6.20 -11.42
C ILE A 45 4.98 -6.60 -11.44
N ASN A 46 5.67 -6.49 -10.30
CA ASN A 46 7.07 -6.81 -10.19
C ASN A 46 7.42 -7.14 -8.73
N LYS A 47 8.43 -7.99 -8.56
CA LYS A 47 9.01 -8.34 -7.26
C LYS A 47 10.53 -8.29 -7.41
N GLU A 48 11.19 -7.47 -6.61
CA GLU A 48 12.64 -7.28 -6.70
C GLU A 48 13.29 -7.28 -5.32
N LYS A 49 14.59 -7.57 -5.26
CA LYS A 49 15.39 -7.44 -4.04
C LYS A 49 15.94 -6.03 -3.95
N GLY A 50 16.04 -5.51 -2.74
CA GLY A 50 16.65 -4.20 -2.50
C GLY A 50 17.13 -4.07 -1.06
N THR A 51 17.48 -2.85 -0.69
CA THR A 51 17.77 -2.48 0.68
C THR A 51 16.88 -1.32 1.11
N ARG A 52 16.52 -1.29 2.40
CA ARG A 52 15.85 -0.15 3.02
C ARG A 52 16.54 0.17 4.34
N SER A 53 16.75 1.45 4.60
CA SER A 53 17.20 1.91 5.91
C SER A 53 16.02 1.91 6.88
N PRO A 54 16.10 1.23 8.03
CA PRO A 54 15.10 1.35 9.09
C PRO A 54 15.33 2.58 9.99
N GLY A 55 16.23 3.50 9.59
CA GLY A 55 16.50 4.76 10.27
C GLY A 55 17.96 5.20 10.15
N VAL A 56 18.22 6.50 10.42
CA VAL A 56 19.50 7.19 10.20
C VAL A 56 20.71 6.54 10.92
N PHE A 57 20.46 5.75 11.98
CA PHE A 57 21.51 5.11 12.78
C PHE A 57 21.58 3.59 12.63
N ARG A 58 20.81 2.99 11.72
CA ARG A 58 20.76 1.53 11.53
C ARG A 58 21.28 1.17 10.15
N SER A 59 22.00 0.05 10.07
CA SER A 59 22.46 -0.49 8.80
C SER A 59 21.27 -0.83 7.90
N ASP A 60 21.47 -0.66 6.61
CA ASP A 60 20.52 -1.05 5.57
C ASP A 60 20.07 -2.50 5.73
N MET A 61 18.76 -2.71 5.73
CA MET A 61 18.13 -4.01 5.84
C MET A 61 17.86 -4.57 4.44
N PRO A 62 18.20 -5.84 4.16
CA PRO A 62 17.81 -6.49 2.92
C PRO A 62 16.30 -6.71 2.90
N VAL A 63 15.65 -6.23 1.84
CA VAL A 63 14.19 -6.31 1.67
C VAL A 63 13.83 -6.94 0.32
N VAL A 64 12.58 -7.38 0.25
CA VAL A 64 11.86 -7.69 -0.98
C VAL A 64 10.85 -6.58 -1.22
N ILE A 65 10.92 -5.97 -2.39
CA ILE A 65 10.04 -4.88 -2.81
C ILE A 65 8.98 -5.46 -3.75
N TYR A 66 7.73 -5.42 -3.31
CA TYR A 66 6.56 -5.76 -4.07
C TYR A 66 6.04 -4.49 -4.73
N GLN A 67 6.05 -4.46 -6.06
CA GLN A 67 5.41 -3.40 -6.82
C GLN A 67 4.04 -3.90 -7.27
N LEU A 68 3.00 -3.17 -6.89
CA LEU A 68 1.60 -3.52 -7.11
C LEU A 68 0.91 -2.42 -7.92
N ARG A 69 -0.14 -2.81 -8.65
CA ARG A 69 -1.08 -1.89 -9.30
C ARG A 69 -2.51 -2.29 -8.95
N LEU A 70 -3.47 -1.40 -9.19
CA LEU A 70 -4.88 -1.76 -9.18
C LEU A 70 -5.18 -2.81 -10.26
N ASP A 71 -5.90 -3.86 -9.90
CA ASP A 71 -6.47 -4.78 -10.89
C ASP A 71 -7.65 -4.11 -11.65
N GLU A 72 -8.32 -4.84 -12.53
CA GLU A 72 -9.44 -4.30 -13.31
C GLU A 72 -10.61 -3.83 -12.43
N THR A 73 -10.92 -4.59 -11.38
CA THR A 73 -11.98 -4.30 -10.42
C THR A 73 -11.66 -3.04 -9.61
N GLY A 74 -10.44 -2.94 -9.07
CA GLY A 74 -9.94 -1.79 -8.34
C GLY A 74 -9.87 -0.55 -9.22
N GLN A 75 -9.49 -0.68 -10.49
CA GLN A 75 -9.55 0.43 -11.44
C GLN A 75 -10.98 0.92 -11.67
N GLN A 76 -11.96 0.01 -11.73
CA GLN A 76 -13.37 0.39 -11.84
C GLN A 76 -13.90 1.10 -10.59
N SER A 77 -13.62 0.58 -9.39
CA SER A 77 -13.95 1.24 -8.12
C SER A 77 -13.33 2.62 -8.01
N MET A 78 -12.06 2.78 -8.40
CA MET A 78 -11.36 4.06 -8.40
C MET A 78 -12.00 5.07 -9.38
N ARG A 79 -12.53 4.63 -10.53
CA ARG A 79 -13.30 5.51 -11.42
C ARG A 79 -14.56 6.06 -10.74
N ARG A 80 -15.24 5.24 -9.92
CA ARG A 80 -16.41 5.69 -9.15
C ARG A 80 -16.02 6.71 -8.08
N LEU A 81 -14.99 6.43 -7.29
CA LEU A 81 -14.48 7.40 -6.30
C LEU A 81 -14.03 8.72 -6.93
N ARG A 82 -13.44 8.67 -8.13
CA ARG A 82 -13.05 9.89 -8.85
C ARG A 82 -14.26 10.77 -9.18
N GLN A 83 -15.40 10.19 -9.55
CA GLN A 83 -16.62 10.96 -9.80
C GLN A 83 -17.07 11.70 -8.53
N GLU A 84 -16.99 11.03 -7.38
CA GLU A 84 -17.24 11.68 -6.09
C GLU A 84 -16.24 12.79 -5.80
N LEU A 85 -14.95 12.57 -6.04
CA LEU A 85 -13.89 13.58 -5.88
C LEU A 85 -14.07 14.81 -6.77
N MET A 86 -14.78 14.70 -7.90
CA MET A 86 -15.07 15.82 -8.79
C MET A 86 -16.25 16.69 -8.36
N ARG A 87 -17.08 16.24 -7.42
CA ARG A 87 -18.21 17.06 -6.92
C ARG A 87 -17.72 18.36 -6.24
N PRO A 88 -18.47 19.48 -6.28
CA PRO A 88 -18.14 20.65 -5.47
C PRO A 88 -18.23 20.33 -3.96
N GLY A 89 -17.45 21.01 -3.12
CA GLY A 89 -17.46 20.84 -1.66
C GLY A 89 -16.07 20.64 -1.05
N GLN A 90 -15.95 20.84 0.27
CA GLN A 90 -14.71 20.54 0.99
C GLN A 90 -14.60 19.04 1.20
N LYS A 91 -13.43 18.46 0.87
CA LYS A 91 -13.23 17.02 0.90
C LYS A 91 -12.00 16.64 1.70
N THR A 92 -12.16 15.55 2.43
CA THR A 92 -11.06 14.87 3.09
C THR A 92 -10.85 13.53 2.41
N ILE A 93 -9.59 13.24 2.08
CA ILE A 93 -9.18 11.97 1.49
C ILE A 93 -8.31 11.25 2.51
N ALA A 94 -8.70 10.04 2.89
CA ALA A 94 -7.86 9.15 3.67
C ALA A 94 -7.44 7.95 2.81
N MET A 95 -6.18 7.56 2.95
CA MET A 95 -5.59 6.45 2.21
C MET A 95 -4.90 5.50 3.20
N SER A 96 -5.18 4.21 3.06
CA SER A 96 -4.49 3.16 3.79
C SER A 96 -4.26 1.94 2.89
N VAL A 97 -3.35 1.07 3.29
CA VAL A 97 -3.03 -0.15 2.54
C VAL A 97 -3.14 -1.34 3.48
N ASP A 98 -3.96 -2.31 3.08
CA ASP A 98 -4.01 -3.60 3.74
C ASP A 98 -3.01 -4.53 3.04
N ALA A 99 -2.02 -4.98 3.81
CA ALA A 99 -0.89 -5.78 3.34
C ALA A 99 -0.70 -7.02 4.23
N PRO A 100 -1.64 -7.99 4.19
CA PRO A 100 -1.55 -9.19 5.01
C PRO A 100 -0.32 -10.02 4.66
N PHE A 101 0.30 -10.64 5.66
CA PHE A 101 1.44 -11.53 5.47
C PHE A 101 0.96 -12.95 5.18
N ALA A 102 1.42 -13.54 4.08
CA ALA A 102 1.15 -14.94 3.72
C ALA A 102 1.99 -15.92 4.55
N GLY A 103 3.19 -15.50 4.95
CA GLY A 103 4.11 -16.34 5.69
C GLY A 103 5.22 -15.53 6.35
N LEU A 104 5.65 -15.98 7.52
CA LEU A 104 6.76 -15.42 8.28
C LEU A 104 7.81 -16.50 8.58
N PRO A 105 9.11 -16.15 8.64
CA PRO A 105 10.13 -17.06 9.14
C PRO A 105 9.83 -17.51 10.57
N SER A 106 10.16 -18.76 10.90
CA SER A 106 9.96 -19.29 12.26
C SER A 106 10.66 -18.44 13.31
N GLY A 107 9.96 -18.12 14.40
CA GLY A 107 10.48 -17.28 15.48
C GLY A 107 10.44 -15.78 15.22
N THR A 108 9.86 -15.31 14.11
CA THR A 108 9.62 -13.88 13.87
C THR A 108 8.67 -13.32 14.92
N ARG A 109 9.13 -12.30 15.65
CA ARG A 109 8.33 -11.59 16.68
C ARG A 109 7.90 -10.21 16.24
N GLU A 110 8.67 -9.62 15.34
CA GLU A 110 8.48 -8.26 14.84
C GLU A 110 8.81 -8.22 13.35
N VAL A 111 8.06 -7.42 12.60
CA VAL A 111 8.28 -7.18 11.18
C VAL A 111 8.35 -5.68 10.95
N THR A 112 9.45 -5.20 10.39
CA THR A 112 9.60 -3.82 9.92
C THR A 112 9.23 -3.74 8.45
N PHE A 113 8.35 -2.82 8.06
CA PHE A 113 7.89 -2.70 6.68
C PHE A 113 7.71 -1.25 6.24
N TRP A 114 7.68 -1.06 4.92
CA TRP A 114 7.48 0.23 4.27
C TRP A 114 6.35 0.11 3.25
N VAL A 115 5.56 1.17 3.14
CA VAL A 115 4.52 1.30 2.14
C VAL A 115 4.62 2.67 1.49
N ASP A 116 4.83 2.68 0.18
CA ASP A 116 4.83 3.87 -0.65
C ASP A 116 3.69 3.78 -1.67
N THR A 117 3.13 4.92 -2.08
CA THR A 117 2.07 4.99 -3.08
C THR A 117 2.36 6.05 -4.14
N LYS A 118 1.82 5.86 -5.34
CA LYS A 118 1.78 6.84 -6.42
C LYS A 118 0.38 6.87 -7.01
N LEU A 119 -0.16 8.05 -7.25
CA LEU A 119 -1.46 8.25 -7.88
C LEU A 119 -1.34 8.48 -9.40
N SER A 120 -0.21 9.00 -9.85
CA SER A 120 0.21 9.04 -11.26
C SER A 120 1.64 8.49 -11.43
N LEU A 121 1.96 8.00 -12.63
CA LEU A 121 3.31 7.47 -12.93
C LEU A 121 4.39 8.56 -12.91
N VAL A 122 4.00 9.81 -13.18
CA VAL A 122 4.91 10.97 -13.17
C VAL A 122 5.13 11.55 -11.76
N ASP A 123 4.27 11.19 -10.80
CA ASP A 123 4.40 11.67 -9.42
C ASP A 123 5.59 11.02 -8.72
N THR A 124 6.08 11.66 -7.67
CA THR A 124 7.03 11.06 -6.72
C THR A 124 6.31 10.04 -5.83
N TRP A 125 7.05 9.03 -5.34
CA TRP A 125 6.52 8.10 -4.34
C TRP A 125 6.17 8.86 -3.06
N MET A 126 4.94 8.71 -2.58
CA MET A 126 4.49 9.24 -1.31
C MET A 126 4.56 8.14 -0.25
N PRO A 127 5.35 8.31 0.83
CA PRO A 127 5.39 7.33 1.90
C PRO A 127 4.07 7.36 2.67
N LEU A 128 3.41 6.21 2.78
CA LEU A 128 2.29 5.98 3.69
C LEU A 128 2.78 5.42 5.02
N ILE A 129 3.76 4.53 4.96
CA ILE A 129 4.41 3.90 6.11
C ILE A 129 5.90 3.88 5.84
N ASP A 130 6.69 4.49 6.74
CA ASP A 130 8.13 4.54 6.63
C ASP A 130 8.78 3.81 7.82
N GLY A 131 9.21 2.56 7.59
CA GLY A 131 9.94 1.76 8.57
C GLY A 131 9.14 1.41 9.83
N ALA A 132 7.83 1.27 9.73
CA ALA A 132 7.01 0.89 10.88
C ALA A 132 7.29 -0.56 11.27
N THR A 133 7.34 -0.82 12.58
CA THR A 133 7.55 -2.15 13.13
C THR A 133 6.27 -2.61 13.82
N VAL A 134 5.78 -3.79 13.43
CA VAL A 134 4.62 -4.44 14.05
C VAL A 134 5.04 -5.70 14.75
N LYS A 135 4.49 -5.91 15.95
CA LYS A 135 4.61 -7.18 16.66
C LYS A 135 3.67 -8.20 16.01
N VAL A 136 4.20 -9.39 15.78
CA VAL A 136 3.46 -10.50 15.17
C VAL A 136 3.36 -11.62 16.19
N SER A 137 2.14 -12.04 16.47
CA SER A 137 1.84 -13.24 17.25
C SER A 137 1.28 -14.27 16.30
N TRP A 138 2.12 -15.16 15.80
CA TRP A 138 1.68 -16.35 15.06
C TRP A 138 1.48 -17.48 16.06
N SER A 139 0.24 -17.97 16.14
CA SER A 139 -0.14 -19.16 16.92
C SER A 139 -0.13 -20.40 16.04
#